data_AF-M1BKH6-F1
#
_entry.id   AF-M1BKH6-F1
#
_cell.length_a   1.000
_cell.length_b   1.000
_cell.length_c   1.000
_cell.angle_alpha   90.00
_cell.angle_beta   90.00
_cell.angle_gamma   90.00
#
_symmetry.space_group_name_H-M   'P 1'
#
loop_
_entity.id
_entity.type
_entity.pdbx_description
1 polymer ?
#
loop_
_entity_poly.entity_id
_entity_poly.type
_entity_poly.pdbx_seq_one_letter_code
_entity_poly.pdbx_strand_id
1 'polypeptide(L)'
;MMNINCKDKIETDIIGWFDEVAEDSAAVQRRTLRRILELNHGVEYLKKWIGDIKIEEIDENVLESIYASLVPLASHADIEPFTKRIADGDTTPLLTQQPITNLSLR
;
A
#
# COMPACT_ATOMS: atom_id res chain seq x y z
N MET A 1 -5.27 -43.16 4.91
CA MET A 1 -3.91 -42.56 4.88
C MET A 1 -3.80 -41.64 3.67
N MET A 2 -4.16 -40.37 3.83
CA MET A 2 -4.00 -39.31 2.81
C MET A 2 -3.47 -38.11 3.59
N ASN A 3 -2.15 -37.91 3.72
CA ASN A 3 -1.66 -36.63 4.26
C ASN A 3 -0.15 -36.31 4.19
N ILE A 4 0.61 -36.85 3.23
CA ILE A 4 2.04 -36.49 3.11
C ILE A 4 2.27 -35.70 1.81
N ASN A 5 1.79 -36.20 0.67
CA ASN A 5 2.02 -35.60 -0.65
C ASN A 5 1.42 -34.19 -0.88
N CYS A 6 0.34 -33.80 -0.18
CA CYS A 6 -0.28 -32.48 -0.37
C CYS A 6 0.43 -31.38 0.43
N LYS A 7 0.93 -31.73 1.63
CA LYS A 7 1.56 -30.77 2.54
C LYS A 7 2.95 -30.39 2.04
N ASP A 8 3.72 -31.37 1.58
CA ASP A 8 5.05 -31.14 0.99
C ASP A 8 4.97 -30.30 -0.30
N LYS A 9 3.89 -30.47 -1.07
CA LYS A 9 3.63 -29.66 -2.27
C LYS A 9 3.31 -28.20 -1.91
N ILE A 10 2.46 -27.97 -0.92
CA ILE A 10 2.13 -26.61 -0.44
C ILE A 10 3.38 -25.92 0.14
N GLU A 11 4.20 -26.64 0.92
CA GLU A 11 5.44 -26.08 1.48
C GLU A 11 6.45 -25.73 0.38
N THR A 12 6.58 -26.57 -0.65
CA THR A 12 7.43 -26.30 -1.82
C THR A 12 6.91 -25.10 -2.62
N ASP A 13 5.60 -25.00 -2.82
CA ASP A 13 4.97 -23.88 -3.53
C ASP A 13 5.16 -22.54 -2.79
N ILE A 14 5.10 -22.55 -1.44
CA ILE A 14 5.34 -21.36 -0.61
C ILE A 14 6.81 -20.92 -0.72
N ILE A 15 7.76 -21.86 -0.62
CA ILE A 15 9.20 -21.54 -0.72
C ILE A 15 9.53 -21.00 -2.12
N GLY A 16 9.00 -21.63 -3.17
CA GLY A 16 9.18 -21.16 -4.55
C GLY A 16 8.66 -19.73 -4.76
N TRP A 17 7.47 -19.41 -4.22
CA TRP A 17 6.95 -18.04 -4.25
C TRP A 17 7.86 -17.04 -3.51
N PHE A 18 8.43 -17.43 -2.37
CA PHE A 18 9.38 -16.56 -1.65
C PHE A 18 10.64 -16.28 -2.46
N ASP A 19 11.22 -17.30 -3.08
CA ASP A 19 12.42 -17.16 -3.91
C ASP A 19 12.14 -16.24 -5.11
N GLU A 20 11.01 -16.43 -5.81
CA GLU A 20 10.59 -15.58 -6.93
C GLU A 20 10.40 -14.10 -6.51
N VAL A 21 9.76 -13.86 -5.37
CA VAL A 21 9.53 -12.50 -4.85
C VAL A 21 10.83 -11.85 -4.37
N ALA A 22 11.74 -12.64 -3.79
CA ALA A 22 13.02 -12.14 -3.31
C ALA A 22 13.99 -11.83 -4.46
N GLU A 23 13.97 -12.63 -5.53
CA GLU A 23 14.85 -12.50 -6.69
C GLU A 23 14.68 -11.13 -7.39
N ASP A 24 13.44 -10.65 -7.56
CA ASP A 24 13.16 -9.32 -8.10
C ASP A 24 12.34 -8.46 -7.12
N SER A 25 12.89 -8.31 -5.91
CA SER A 25 12.29 -7.46 -4.88
C SER A 25 12.08 -6.01 -5.33
N ALA A 26 12.95 -5.47 -6.19
CA ALA A 26 12.83 -4.10 -6.69
C ALA A 26 11.58 -3.92 -7.56
N ALA A 27 11.33 -4.83 -8.52
CA ALA A 27 10.10 -4.78 -9.31
C ALA A 27 8.85 -5.05 -8.46
N VAL A 28 8.93 -5.97 -7.49
CA VAL A 28 7.81 -6.23 -6.58
C VAL A 28 7.47 -4.99 -5.75
N GLN A 29 8.46 -4.28 -5.21
CA GLN A 29 8.23 -3.04 -4.45
C GLN A 29 7.62 -1.94 -5.33
N ARG A 30 8.13 -1.74 -6.55
CA ARG A 30 7.57 -0.77 -7.51
C ARG A 30 6.10 -1.07 -7.85
N ARG A 31 5.79 -2.32 -8.18
CA ARG A 31 4.41 -2.77 -8.45
C ARG A 31 3.51 -2.59 -7.23
N THR A 32 4.03 -2.88 -6.04
CA THR A 32 3.30 -2.71 -4.78
C THR A 32 2.98 -1.23 -4.54
N LEU A 33 3.96 -0.34 -4.70
CA LEU A 33 3.77 1.11 -4.59
C LEU A 33 2.73 1.60 -5.61
N ARG A 34 2.86 1.20 -6.88
CA ARG A 34 1.88 1.53 -7.93
C ARG A 34 0.47 1.10 -7.51
N ARG A 35 0.32 -0.13 -7.03
CA ARG A 35 -0.98 -0.66 -6.59
C ARG A 35 -1.57 0.12 -5.43
N ILE A 36 -0.76 0.50 -4.44
CA ILE A 36 -1.20 1.33 -3.31
C ILE A 36 -1.70 2.69 -3.80
N LEU A 37 -0.96 3.33 -4.72
CA LEU A 37 -1.32 4.64 -5.25
C LEU A 37 -2.58 4.56 -6.11
N GLU A 38 -2.74 3.55 -6.97
CA GLU A 38 -3.97 3.33 -7.76
C GLU A 38 -5.20 3.14 -6.86
N LEU A 39 -5.07 2.33 -5.79
CA LEU A 39 -6.17 2.07 -4.86
C LEU A 39 -6.55 3.28 -4.01
N ASN A 40 -5.60 4.17 -3.74
CA ASN A 40 -5.79 5.31 -2.84
C ASN A 40 -5.72 6.66 -3.56
N HIS A 41 -5.73 6.67 -4.89
CA HIS A 41 -5.67 7.90 -5.65
C HIS A 41 -6.82 8.83 -5.25
N GLY A 42 -6.50 10.10 -5.04
CA GLY A 42 -7.50 11.11 -4.74
C GLY A 42 -7.97 11.19 -3.28
N VAL A 43 -7.40 10.40 -2.37
CA VAL A 43 -7.58 10.59 -0.92
C VAL A 43 -6.93 11.90 -0.48
N GLU A 44 -7.43 12.51 0.60
CA GLU A 44 -6.99 13.84 1.07
C GLU A 44 -5.47 13.91 1.27
N TYR A 45 -4.87 12.89 1.88
CA TYR A 45 -3.44 12.85 2.14
C TYR A 45 -2.60 12.82 0.85
N LEU A 46 -2.94 11.96 -0.12
CA LEU A 46 -2.18 11.88 -1.36
C LEU A 46 -2.43 13.11 -2.23
N LYS A 47 -3.66 13.62 -2.31
CA LYS A 47 -3.96 14.88 -3.03
C LYS A 47 -3.13 16.05 -2.52
N LYS A 48 -2.87 16.12 -1.21
CA LYS A 48 -2.04 17.18 -0.61
C LYS A 48 -0.62 17.21 -1.18
N TRP A 49 -0.04 16.07 -1.54
CA TRP A 49 1.36 15.96 -1.92
C TRP A 49 1.59 15.70 -3.41
N ILE A 50 0.83 14.77 -3.99
CA ILE A 50 0.98 14.36 -5.39
C ILE A 50 -0.12 14.93 -6.31
N GLY A 51 -1.14 15.58 -5.76
CA GLY A 51 -2.25 16.16 -6.53
C GLY A 51 -3.11 15.12 -7.25
N ASP A 52 -3.71 15.52 -8.37
CA ASP A 52 -4.53 14.67 -9.24
C ASP A 52 -3.71 14.14 -10.43
N ILE A 53 -2.69 13.32 -10.14
CA ILE A 53 -1.90 12.65 -11.19
C ILE A 53 -2.65 11.45 -11.76
N LYS A 54 -2.59 11.28 -13.09
CA LYS A 54 -3.13 10.09 -13.75
C LYS A 54 -2.14 8.95 -13.67
N ILE A 55 -2.27 8.13 -12.63
CA ILE A 55 -1.34 7.03 -12.32
C ILE A 55 -1.28 6.02 -13.47
N GLU A 56 -2.39 5.81 -14.18
CA GLU A 56 -2.49 4.86 -15.30
C GLU A 56 -1.60 5.24 -16.48
N GLU A 57 -1.35 6.54 -16.67
CA GLU A 57 -0.56 7.10 -17.78
C GLU A 57 0.94 7.22 -17.46
N ILE A 58 1.36 6.86 -16.23
CA ILE A 58 2.74 7.05 -15.74
C ILE A 58 3.46 5.69 -15.61
N ASP A 59 4.73 5.66 -16.00
CA ASP A 59 5.63 4.50 -15.81
C ASP A 59 5.92 4.25 -14.31
N GLU A 60 6.10 2.99 -13.92
CA GLU A 60 6.36 2.60 -12.52
C GLU A 60 7.58 3.31 -11.91
N ASN A 61 8.67 3.50 -12.67
CA ASN A 61 9.88 4.14 -12.17
C ASN A 61 9.69 5.66 -11.98
N VAL A 62 8.93 6.28 -12.89
CA VAL A 62 8.59 7.70 -12.80
C VAL A 62 7.64 7.95 -11.63
N LEU A 63 6.66 7.06 -11.44
CA LEU A 63 5.74 7.11 -10.31
C LEU A 63 6.46 6.97 -8.97
N GLU A 64 7.41 6.03 -8.86
CA GLU A 64 8.28 5.88 -7.69
C GLU A 64 9.04 7.17 -7.40
N SER A 65 9.65 7.76 -8.43
CA SER A 65 10.42 9.02 -8.30
C SER A 65 9.55 10.19 -7.85
N ILE A 66 8.33 10.32 -8.39
CA ILE A 66 7.36 11.34 -7.97
C ILE A 66 7.02 11.15 -6.49
N TYR A 67 6.64 9.94 -6.09
CA TYR A 67 6.25 9.65 -4.71
C TYR A 67 7.39 9.95 -3.74
N ALA A 68 8.60 9.44 -4.01
CA ALA A 68 9.76 9.63 -3.15
C ALA A 68 10.21 11.10 -3.05
N SER A 69 9.91 11.92 -4.07
CA SER A 69 10.31 13.34 -4.08
C SER A 69 9.27 14.27 -3.47
N LEU A 70 7.97 13.93 -3.55
CA LEU A 70 6.87 14.82 -3.14
C LEU A 70 6.26 14.45 -1.80
N VAL A 71 6.22 13.15 -1.45
CA VAL A 71 5.60 12.70 -0.20
C VAL A 71 6.65 12.69 0.91
N PRO A 72 6.48 13.49 1.98
CA PRO A 72 7.47 13.54 3.05
C PRO A 72 7.44 12.26 3.89
N LEU A 73 8.59 11.94 4.48
CA LEU A 73 8.63 10.97 5.58
C LEU A 73 7.80 11.50 6.75
N ALA A 74 6.73 10.79 7.09
CA ALA A 74 5.79 11.19 8.12
C ALA A 74 6.03 10.42 9.43
N SER A 75 5.89 11.13 10.54
CA SER A 75 5.81 10.55 11.88
C SER A 75 4.35 10.30 12.26
N HIS A 76 4.11 9.65 13.41
CA HIS A 76 2.74 9.47 13.91
C HIS A 76 2.00 10.79 14.15
N ALA A 77 2.71 11.82 14.63
CA ALA A 77 2.13 13.14 14.89
C ALA A 77 1.60 13.82 13.61
N ASP A 78 2.21 13.53 12.46
CA ASP A 78 1.76 14.08 11.17
C ASP A 78 0.47 13.40 10.67
N ILE A 79 0.20 12.17 11.12
CA ILE A 79 -0.96 11.35 10.73
C ILE A 79 -2.10 11.46 11.75
N GLU A 80 -1.80 11.81 13.00
CA GLU A 80 -2.74 11.95 14.11
C GLU A 80 -4.00 12.77 13.75
N PRO A 81 -3.93 13.91 13.02
CA PRO A 81 -5.12 14.67 12.64
C PRO A 81 -6.11 13.86 11.78
N PHE A 82 -5.62 13.00 10.89
CA PHE A 82 -6.46 12.15 10.06
C PHE A 82 -7.05 11.00 10.90
N THR A 83 -6.24 10.37 11.74
CA THR A 83 -6.69 9.30 12.65
C THR A 83 -7.80 9.77 13.58
N LYS A 84 -7.67 10.98 14.14
CA LYS A 84 -8.69 11.57 15.00
C LYS A 84 -10.01 11.80 14.25
N ARG A 85 -9.96 12.35 13.04
CA ARG A 85 -11.16 12.53 12.20
C ARG A 85 -11.86 11.20 11.90
N ILE A 86 -11.10 10.16 11.59
CA ILE A 86 -11.65 8.81 11.35
C ILE A 86 -12.31 8.29 12.65
N ALA A 87 -11.67 8.46 13.80
CA ALA A 87 -12.22 8.04 15.10
C ALA A 87 -13.50 8.83 15.47
N ASP A 88 -13.58 10.09 15.08
CA ASP A 88 -14.78 10.95 15.23
C ASP A 88 -15.90 10.57 14.23
N GLY A 89 -15.67 9.61 13.33
CA GLY A 89 -16.65 9.10 12.38
C GLY A 89 -16.64 9.77 11.01
N ASP A 90 -15.57 10.50 10.66
CA ASP A 90 -15.37 11.05 9.32
C ASP A 90 -15.27 9.90 8.29
N THR A 91 -16.20 9.87 7.35
CA THR A 91 -16.29 8.86 6.28
C THR A 91 -15.65 9.31 4.97
N THR A 92 -15.08 10.52 4.94
CA THR A 92 -14.38 11.01 3.76
C THR A 92 -13.08 10.22 3.53
N PRO A 93 -12.61 10.09 2.27
CA PRO A 93 -11.40 9.34 1.95
C PRO A 93 -10.15 10.12 2.36
N LEU A 94 -9.75 9.98 3.64
CA LEU A 94 -8.63 10.73 4.22
C LEU A 94 -7.27 10.12 3.84
N LEU A 95 -7.05 8.88 4.25
CA LEU A 95 -5.80 8.14 4.06
C LEU A 95 -5.95 7.01 3.04
N THR A 96 -7.15 6.44 2.94
CA THR A 96 -7.46 5.32 2.04
C THR A 96 -8.84 5.53 1.42
N GLN A 97 -9.05 4.96 0.23
CA GLN A 97 -10.37 4.99 -0.41
C GLN A 97 -11.36 4.04 0.26
N GLN A 98 -10.85 2.94 0.82
CA GLN A 98 -11.66 2.02 1.60
C GLN A 98 -11.83 2.55 3.02
N PRO A 99 -13.05 2.63 3.57
CA PRO A 99 -13.26 3.10 4.93
C PRO A 99 -12.49 2.27 5.96
N ILE A 100 -11.84 2.95 6.91
CA ILE A 100 -11.18 2.27 8.04
C ILE A 100 -12.24 1.94 9.08
N THR A 101 -12.58 0.65 9.19
CA THR A 101 -13.72 0.18 10.02
C THR A 101 -13.35 -0.13 11.46
N ASN A 102 -12.06 -0.33 11.75
CA ASN A 102 -11.57 -0.69 13.08
C ASN A 102 -10.33 0.15 13.41
N LEU A 103 -10.41 0.94 14.47
CA LEU A 103 -9.28 1.61 15.08
C LEU A 103 -9.18 1.11 16.52
N SER A 104 -8.08 0.42 16.84
CA SER A 104 -7.77 0.07 18.22
C SER A 104 -6.89 1.16 18.80
N LEU A 105 -7.44 1.97 19.70
CA LEU A 105 -6.67 2.90 20.50
C LEU A 105 -5.88 2.08 21.54
N ARG A 106 -4.58 2.33 21.65
CA ARG A 106 -3.74 1.76 22.73
C ARG A 106 -3.86 2.59 24.00
#